data_AF-A0A7S4V596-F1
#
_entry.id   AF-A0A7S4V596-F1
#
_cell.length_a   1.000
_cell.length_b   1.000
_cell.length_c   1.000
_cell.angle_alpha   90.00
_cell.angle_beta   90.00
_cell.angle_gamma   90.00
#
_symmetry.space_group_name_H-M   'P 1'
#
loop_
_entity.id
_entity.type
_entity.pdbx_description
1 polymer ?
#
loop_
_entity_poly.entity_id
_entity_poly.type
_entity_poly.pdbx_seq_one_letter_code
_entity_poly.pdbx_strand_id
1 'polypeptide(L)'
;MRSLMQNRAGGIHGGLLQFPEPVGAVAAMGLRRKWDASDMGHVRMRVQAHGVNFGKLARGILHRVSEHLSTDVDAMGDESTSNAIKAIALANAFAERECPPRRPVAFVPRLVDRVDDKGEDLKLLRLSLITLPLPTSAKPRDFSRGGVYVPTAVGGAFSPGARVACAEAGLRGSRARALADAYLPLRAETPTELARVALRHWMRHNSAGLAAAAGRPPPFLITRGPPALGRAARALALACAASCSQRLAATGVPPLAVEPRLWERKATSEAEAQNSGVDAESSGSRGRRFVALVLVAEPRGEEHEGKSAAAVPSRPRRPELHRSSPEAGCFHLSGQPSHQK
;
A
#
# COMPACT_ATOMS: atom_id res chain seq x y z
N MET A 1 18.18 61.22 35.91
CA MET A 1 17.20 62.16 35.32
C MET A 1 16.75 61.57 33.99
N ARG A 2 15.68 60.78 33.97
CA ARG A 2 14.30 61.15 33.53
C ARG A 2 14.23 61.78 32.12
N SER A 3 13.83 60.96 31.14
CA SER A 3 12.95 61.31 29.99
C SER A 3 12.72 59.98 29.23
N LEU A 4 11.61 59.24 29.25
CA LEU A 4 10.18 59.52 29.05
C LEU A 4 9.85 60.19 27.70
N MET A 5 9.62 59.34 26.68
CA MET A 5 8.62 59.47 25.60
C MET A 5 8.40 58.05 25.05
N GLN A 6 7.35 57.31 25.40
CA GLN A 6 5.97 57.37 24.87
C GLN A 6 5.86 57.50 23.34
N ASN A 7 5.49 56.38 22.71
CA ASN A 7 4.36 56.22 21.77
C ASN A 7 4.69 55.33 20.57
N ARG A 8 4.10 54.12 20.54
CA ARG A 8 3.00 53.76 19.61
C ARG A 8 2.67 52.28 19.76
N ALA A 9 1.50 52.03 20.34
CA ALA A 9 0.78 50.78 20.20
C ALA A 9 0.28 50.67 18.76
N GLY A 10 0.85 49.74 17.99
CA GLY A 10 0.29 49.29 16.71
C GLY A 10 -0.67 48.13 16.98
N GLY A 11 -1.97 48.44 17.05
CA GLY A 11 -3.02 47.43 17.08
C GLY A 11 -3.03 46.64 15.77
N ILE A 12 -2.78 45.34 15.86
CA ILE A 12 -3.03 44.42 14.75
C ILE A 12 -4.51 44.10 14.78
N HIS A 13 -5.26 44.78 13.92
CA HIS A 13 -6.65 44.47 13.62
C HIS A 13 -6.78 43.02 13.17
N GLY A 14 -7.60 42.26 13.90
CA GLY A 14 -8.15 40.98 13.46
C GLY A 14 -9.04 41.21 12.23
N GLY A 15 -8.45 41.09 11.05
CA GLY A 15 -9.17 40.93 9.79
C GLY A 15 -9.72 39.51 9.73
N LEU A 16 -10.99 39.35 10.11
CA LEU A 16 -11.81 38.20 9.71
C LEU A 16 -11.83 38.19 8.17
N LEU A 17 -10.98 37.38 7.55
CA LEU A 17 -11.16 36.98 6.17
C LEU A 17 -12.37 36.04 6.14
N GLN A 18 -13.55 36.64 5.95
CA GLN A 18 -14.71 35.92 5.43
C GLN A 18 -14.34 35.45 4.03
N PHE A 19 -13.91 34.19 3.93
CA PHE A 19 -13.90 33.49 2.67
C PHE A 19 -15.37 33.33 2.25
N PRO A 20 -15.75 33.70 1.02
CA PRO A 20 -17.05 33.32 0.51
C PRO A 20 -17.12 31.79 0.48
N GLU A 21 -18.06 31.24 1.24
CA GLU A 21 -18.53 29.86 1.08
C GLU A 21 -18.79 29.62 -0.42
N PRO A 22 -18.16 28.61 -1.06
CA PRO A 22 -18.56 28.22 -2.40
C PRO A 22 -19.93 27.53 -2.31
N VAL A 23 -20.99 28.33 -2.32
CA VAL A 23 -22.35 27.87 -2.54
C VAL A 23 -22.51 27.65 -4.04
N GLY A 24 -22.15 26.46 -4.52
CA GLY A 24 -22.46 26.05 -5.89
C GLY A 24 -21.53 24.98 -6.46
N ALA A 25 -22.09 23.80 -6.74
CA ALA A 25 -21.48 22.60 -7.33
C ALA A 25 -20.53 21.85 -6.38
N VAL A 26 -20.75 20.59 -6.00
CA VAL A 26 -21.02 19.43 -6.85
C VAL A 26 -21.85 18.41 -6.06
N ALA A 27 -23.18 18.49 -6.14
CA ALA A 27 -24.06 17.38 -5.79
C ALA A 27 -24.34 16.55 -7.05
N ALA A 28 -23.28 16.09 -7.73
CA ALA A 28 -23.42 14.98 -8.64
C ALA A 28 -23.64 13.74 -7.77
N MET A 29 -24.91 13.44 -7.46
CA MET A 29 -25.32 12.12 -7.00
C MET A 29 -24.99 11.12 -8.10
N GLY A 30 -23.71 10.71 -8.14
CA GLY A 30 -23.24 9.66 -9.01
C GLY A 30 -24.09 8.43 -8.75
N LEU A 31 -24.84 8.03 -9.78
CA LEU A 31 -25.43 6.71 -9.88
C LEU A 31 -24.37 5.72 -9.41
N ARG A 32 -24.64 5.09 -8.26
CA ARG A 32 -23.74 4.11 -7.66
C ARG A 32 -23.65 2.97 -8.65
N ARG A 33 -22.60 2.97 -9.48
CA ARG A 33 -22.30 1.87 -10.39
C ARG A 33 -22.06 0.64 -9.52
N LYS A 34 -23.10 -0.19 -9.42
CA LYS A 34 -23.00 -1.51 -8.82
C LYS A 34 -22.11 -2.31 -9.77
N TRP A 35 -21.07 -2.91 -9.23
CA TRP A 35 -20.17 -3.72 -10.04
C TRP A 35 -20.94 -4.94 -10.52
N ASP A 36 -20.86 -5.22 -11.80
CA ASP A 36 -21.56 -6.33 -12.43
C ASP A 36 -20.57 -7.32 -13.07
N ALA A 37 -21.10 -8.43 -13.59
CA ALA A 37 -20.30 -9.47 -14.23
C ALA A 37 -19.61 -9.01 -15.53
N SER A 38 -19.89 -7.83 -16.07
CA SER A 38 -19.13 -7.29 -17.20
C SER A 38 -17.79 -6.67 -16.75
N ASP A 39 -17.67 -6.32 -15.46
CA ASP A 39 -16.44 -5.83 -14.84
C ASP A 39 -15.49 -6.98 -14.40
N MET A 40 -15.61 -8.19 -14.98
CA MET A 40 -14.76 -9.37 -14.71
C MET A 40 -13.31 -9.23 -15.20
N GLY A 41 -12.99 -8.14 -15.92
CA GLY A 41 -11.64 -7.87 -16.40
C GLY A 41 -10.69 -7.30 -15.33
N HIS A 42 -9.52 -6.86 -15.80
CA HIS A 42 -8.59 -6.08 -14.98
C HIS A 42 -9.22 -4.73 -14.61
N VAL A 43 -9.37 -4.47 -13.31
CA VAL A 43 -9.94 -3.20 -12.81
C VAL A 43 -8.86 -2.35 -12.16
N ARG A 44 -8.90 -1.07 -12.50
CA ARG A 44 -8.03 -0.05 -11.92
C ARG A 44 -8.85 0.92 -11.08
N MET A 45 -8.66 0.89 -9.77
CA MET A 45 -9.27 1.83 -8.84
C MET A 45 -8.37 3.05 -8.67
N ARG A 46 -8.95 4.25 -8.61
CA ARG A 46 -8.23 5.48 -8.26
C ARG A 46 -8.67 5.95 -6.88
N VAL A 47 -7.73 6.25 -6.01
CA VAL A 47 -8.03 6.69 -4.63
C VAL A 47 -7.86 8.20 -4.52
N GLN A 48 -8.85 8.88 -3.94
CA GLN A 48 -8.79 10.32 -3.68
C GLN A 48 -8.08 10.63 -2.36
N ALA A 49 -7.57 11.85 -2.22
CA ALA A 49 -6.98 12.32 -0.97
C ALA A 49 -8.05 12.54 0.13
N HIS A 50 -9.22 13.06 -0.25
CA HIS A 50 -10.31 13.41 0.68
C HIS A 50 -11.61 12.68 0.33
N GLY A 51 -12.55 12.65 1.28
CA GLY A 51 -13.90 12.08 1.07
C GLY A 51 -13.95 10.56 0.86
N VAL A 52 -12.84 9.85 1.06
CA VAL A 52 -12.77 8.39 0.83
C VAL A 52 -13.55 7.63 1.90
N ASN A 53 -14.53 6.82 1.47
CA ASN A 53 -15.19 5.85 2.34
C ASN A 53 -14.34 4.58 2.44
N PHE A 54 -13.48 4.51 3.47
CA PHE A 54 -12.57 3.39 3.71
C PHE A 54 -13.27 2.04 3.76
N GLY A 55 -14.44 1.95 4.42
CA GLY A 55 -15.17 0.70 4.55
C GLY A 55 -15.65 0.16 3.21
N LYS A 56 -16.19 1.04 2.36
CA LYS A 56 -16.63 0.65 1.00
C LYS A 56 -15.44 0.24 0.12
N LEU A 57 -14.37 1.02 0.12
CA LEU A 57 -13.17 0.71 -0.67
C LEU A 57 -12.55 -0.63 -0.22
N ALA A 58 -12.39 -0.83 1.09
CA ALA A 58 -11.88 -2.07 1.66
C ALA A 58 -12.74 -3.30 1.30
N ARG A 59 -14.07 -3.18 1.38
CA ARG A 59 -14.98 -4.27 0.98
C ARG A 59 -14.93 -4.55 -0.52
N GLY A 60 -14.85 -3.51 -1.35
CA GLY A 60 -14.69 -3.67 -2.81
C GLY A 60 -13.37 -4.36 -3.16
N ILE A 61 -12.27 -3.99 -2.50
CA ILE A 61 -10.97 -4.66 -2.64
C ILE A 61 -11.09 -6.14 -2.25
N LEU A 62 -11.62 -6.42 -1.05
CA LEU A 62 -11.76 -7.79 -0.56
C LEU A 62 -12.56 -8.66 -1.53
N HIS A 63 -13.70 -8.15 -2.02
CA HIS A 63 -14.55 -8.87 -2.96
C HIS A 63 -13.82 -9.19 -4.28
N ARG A 64 -13.08 -8.26 -4.89
CA ARG A 64 -12.35 -8.60 -6.14
C ARG A 64 -11.27 -9.64 -5.92
N VAL A 65 -10.55 -9.51 -4.81
CA VAL A 65 -9.43 -10.40 -4.50
C VAL A 65 -9.94 -11.81 -4.18
N SER A 66 -11.09 -11.94 -3.50
CA SER A 66 -11.74 -13.23 -3.27
C SER A 66 -12.20 -13.92 -4.55
N GLU A 67 -12.65 -13.15 -5.54
CA GLU A 67 -13.00 -13.63 -6.88
C GLU A 67 -11.77 -13.80 -7.81
N HIS A 68 -10.55 -13.65 -7.28
CA HIS A 68 -9.29 -13.78 -8.02
C HIS A 68 -9.18 -12.82 -9.22
N LEU A 69 -9.85 -11.67 -9.15
CA LEU A 69 -9.86 -10.69 -10.23
C LEU A 69 -8.63 -9.77 -10.13
N SER A 70 -7.92 -9.62 -11.25
CA SER A 70 -6.78 -8.70 -11.35
C SER A 70 -7.22 -7.27 -11.04
N THR A 71 -6.57 -6.66 -10.06
CA THR A 71 -6.99 -5.39 -9.49
C THR A 71 -5.77 -4.52 -9.16
N ASP A 72 -5.75 -3.32 -9.72
CA ASP A 72 -4.78 -2.28 -9.39
C ASP A 72 -5.43 -1.16 -8.59
N VAL A 73 -4.71 -0.59 -7.63
CA VAL A 73 -5.10 0.62 -6.91
C VAL A 73 -4.07 1.71 -7.18
N ASP A 74 -4.46 2.72 -7.94
CA ASP A 74 -3.63 3.88 -8.26
C ASP A 74 -3.90 5.02 -7.26
N ALA A 75 -2.82 5.60 -6.75
CA ALA A 75 -2.84 6.69 -5.80
C ALA A 75 -1.83 7.79 -6.19
N MET A 76 -2.18 9.04 -5.91
CA MET A 76 -1.37 10.21 -6.22
C MET A 76 -1.17 11.07 -4.96
N GLY A 77 0.09 11.28 -4.59
CA GLY A 77 0.44 11.99 -3.35
C GLY A 77 0.28 11.15 -2.09
N ASP A 78 0.69 11.72 -0.96
CA ASP A 78 0.85 10.99 0.31
C ASP A 78 -0.47 10.59 0.95
N GLU A 79 -1.47 11.47 0.89
CA GLU A 79 -2.78 11.21 1.48
C GLU A 79 -3.55 10.11 0.76
N SER A 80 -3.67 10.21 -0.56
CA SER A 80 -4.28 9.17 -1.40
C SER A 80 -3.55 7.83 -1.22
N THR A 81 -2.22 7.84 -1.20
CA THR A 81 -1.41 6.63 -0.98
C THR A 81 -1.71 6.01 0.39
N SER A 82 -1.70 6.84 1.43
CA SER A 82 -2.07 6.41 2.78
C SER A 82 -3.49 5.84 2.81
N ASN A 83 -4.43 6.47 2.09
CA ASN A 83 -5.81 6.03 2.09
C ASN A 83 -5.97 4.65 1.42
N ALA A 84 -5.29 4.46 0.28
CA ALA A 84 -5.25 3.19 -0.45
C ALA A 84 -4.70 2.07 0.45
N ILE A 85 -3.55 2.30 1.08
CA ILE A 85 -2.91 1.28 1.93
C ILE A 85 -3.74 0.98 3.19
N LYS A 86 -4.34 1.99 3.81
CA LYS A 86 -5.28 1.77 4.94
C LYS A 86 -6.50 0.97 4.52
N ALA A 87 -7.05 1.21 3.33
CA ALA A 87 -8.18 0.45 2.83
C ALA A 87 -7.79 -1.02 2.58
N ILE A 88 -6.61 -1.30 2.04
CA ILE A 88 -6.10 -2.68 1.90
C ILE A 88 -5.88 -3.33 3.28
N ALA A 89 -5.29 -2.60 4.23
CA ALA A 89 -5.12 -3.09 5.61
C ALA A 89 -6.47 -3.39 6.29
N LEU A 90 -7.49 -2.57 6.03
CA LEU A 90 -8.85 -2.78 6.52
C LEU A 90 -9.54 -3.96 5.80
N ALA A 91 -9.27 -4.16 4.51
CA ALA A 91 -9.74 -5.33 3.76
C ALA A 91 -9.19 -6.62 4.39
N ASN A 92 -7.90 -6.63 4.76
CA ASN A 92 -7.32 -7.73 5.54
C ASN A 92 -8.03 -7.93 6.87
N ALA A 93 -8.34 -6.86 7.61
CA ALA A 93 -9.08 -6.96 8.87
C ALA A 93 -10.51 -7.51 8.69
N PHE A 94 -11.18 -7.22 7.57
CA PHE A 94 -12.47 -7.83 7.22
C PHE A 94 -12.32 -9.29 6.83
N ALA A 95 -11.34 -9.63 5.99
CA ALA A 95 -11.04 -11.03 5.61
C ALA A 95 -10.79 -11.90 6.85
N GLU A 96 -10.08 -11.37 7.85
CA GLU A 96 -9.83 -12.05 9.11
C GLU A 96 -11.09 -12.37 9.93
N ARG A 97 -12.18 -11.60 9.75
CA ARG A 97 -13.44 -11.75 10.49
C ARG A 97 -14.48 -12.54 9.72
N GLU A 98 -14.54 -12.36 8.41
CA GLU A 98 -15.66 -12.79 7.57
C GLU A 98 -15.37 -14.07 6.75
N CYS A 99 -14.10 -14.40 6.44
CA CYS A 99 -13.77 -15.47 5.49
C CYS A 99 -12.63 -16.40 5.94
N PRO A 100 -12.92 -17.44 6.75
CA PRO A 100 -12.00 -18.56 6.97
C PRO A 100 -12.12 -19.59 5.81
N PRO A 101 -11.02 -20.09 5.20
CA PRO A 101 -9.61 -19.88 5.53
C PRO A 101 -9.02 -18.55 5.04
N ARG A 102 -8.14 -17.97 5.87
CA ARG A 102 -7.50 -16.66 5.66
C ARG A 102 -6.65 -16.64 4.39
N ARG A 103 -7.02 -15.79 3.43
CA ARG A 103 -6.13 -15.37 2.34
C ARG A 103 -5.90 -13.86 2.43
N PRO A 104 -4.76 -13.40 2.99
CA PRO A 104 -4.51 -11.98 3.11
C PRO A 104 -4.25 -11.36 1.74
N VAL A 105 -4.71 -10.12 1.59
CA VAL A 105 -4.43 -9.24 0.47
C VAL A 105 -3.08 -8.59 0.69
N ALA A 106 -2.17 -8.81 -0.24
CA ALA A 106 -0.91 -8.08 -0.34
C ALA A 106 -0.91 -7.23 -1.62
N PHE A 107 0.11 -6.39 -1.77
CA PHE A 107 0.30 -5.62 -2.99
C PHE A 107 1.76 -5.55 -3.41
N VAL A 108 1.98 -5.39 -4.71
CA VAL A 108 3.29 -5.06 -5.31
C VAL A 108 3.26 -3.58 -5.70
N PRO A 109 3.97 -2.70 -4.99
CA PRO A 109 4.00 -1.28 -5.31
C PRO A 109 4.88 -1.00 -6.54
N ARG A 110 4.41 -0.14 -7.44
CA ARG A 110 5.13 0.32 -8.64
C ARG A 110 4.99 1.82 -8.81
N LEU A 111 6.06 2.49 -9.20
CA LEU A 111 6.00 3.87 -9.68
C LEU A 111 5.65 3.82 -11.16
N VAL A 112 4.63 4.57 -11.56
CA VAL A 112 4.15 4.63 -12.94
C VAL A 112 4.13 6.10 -13.35
N ASP A 113 4.86 6.41 -14.41
CA ASP A 113 4.80 7.72 -15.04
C ASP A 113 3.55 7.78 -15.93
N ARG A 114 2.82 8.88 -15.83
CA ARG A 114 1.67 9.18 -16.69
C ARG A 114 1.71 10.63 -17.10
N VAL A 115 1.27 10.89 -18.32
CA VAL A 115 0.97 12.25 -18.77
C VAL A 115 -0.50 12.53 -18.45
N ASP A 116 -0.78 13.66 -17.83
CA ASP A 116 -2.15 14.12 -17.59
C ASP A 116 -2.77 14.77 -18.84
N ASP A 117 -4.03 15.20 -18.76
CA ASP A 117 -4.72 15.83 -19.88
C ASP A 117 -4.10 17.18 -20.29
N LYS A 118 -3.23 17.76 -19.45
CA LYS A 118 -2.50 19.00 -19.70
C LYS A 118 -1.09 18.77 -20.27
N GLY A 119 -0.68 17.51 -20.44
CA GLY A 119 0.67 17.19 -20.88
C GLY A 119 1.71 17.16 -19.76
N GLU A 120 1.31 17.23 -18.49
CA GLU A 120 2.23 17.20 -17.35
C GLU A 120 2.55 15.77 -16.91
N ASP A 121 3.82 15.51 -16.61
CA ASP A 121 4.28 14.23 -16.09
C ASP A 121 3.86 14.06 -14.62
N LEU A 122 2.89 13.18 -14.40
CA LEU A 122 2.43 12.72 -13.11
C LEU A 122 3.08 11.40 -12.72
N LYS A 123 3.66 11.38 -11.52
CA LYS A 123 4.15 10.15 -10.88
C LYS A 123 3.06 9.56 -10.00
N LEU A 124 2.53 8.43 -10.44
CA LEU A 124 1.51 7.67 -9.73
C LEU A 124 2.17 6.51 -8.99
N LEU A 125 1.61 6.17 -7.83
CA LEU A 125 1.91 4.93 -7.16
C LEU A 125 0.80 3.93 -7.46
N ARG A 126 1.15 2.84 -8.15
CA ARG A 126 0.27 1.72 -8.43
C ARG A 126 0.51 0.61 -7.42
N LEU A 127 -0.57 0.12 -6.81
CA LEU A 127 -0.56 -1.03 -5.90
C LEU A 127 -1.27 -2.18 -6.59
N SER A 128 -0.51 -3.08 -7.21
CA SER A 128 -1.08 -4.27 -7.84
C SER A 128 -1.41 -5.30 -6.77
N LEU A 129 -2.69 -5.62 -6.61
CA LEU A 129 -3.17 -6.47 -5.53
C LEU A 129 -2.97 -7.94 -5.85
N ILE A 130 -2.54 -8.71 -4.86
CA ILE A 130 -2.34 -10.14 -4.95
C ILE A 130 -2.92 -10.84 -3.72
N THR A 131 -3.30 -12.10 -3.90
CA THR A 131 -3.75 -12.97 -2.80
C THR A 131 -2.57 -13.82 -2.35
N LEU A 132 -2.27 -13.86 -1.05
CA LEU A 132 -1.26 -14.79 -0.53
C LEU A 132 -1.90 -16.16 -0.24
N PRO A 133 -1.22 -17.27 -0.56
CA PRO A 133 -1.78 -18.63 -0.44
C PRO A 133 -1.97 -19.06 1.02
N LEU A 134 -1.17 -18.53 1.94
CA LEU A 134 -1.23 -18.82 3.38
C LEU A 134 -1.05 -17.53 4.17
N PRO A 135 -1.62 -17.44 5.39
CA PRO A 135 -1.32 -16.33 6.29
C PRO A 135 0.17 -16.36 6.66
N THR A 136 0.93 -15.38 6.16
CA THR A 136 2.40 -15.35 6.13
C THR A 136 3.08 -15.31 7.50
N SER A 137 2.36 -15.07 8.59
CA SER A 137 2.86 -15.27 9.95
C SER A 137 1.73 -15.16 10.98
N ALA A 138 1.90 -15.83 12.12
CA ALA A 138 1.18 -15.54 13.35
C ALA A 138 1.13 -14.02 13.57
N LYS A 139 -0.02 -13.48 14.05
CA LYS A 139 -0.21 -12.06 14.37
C LYS A 139 1.06 -11.54 15.05
N PRO A 140 1.85 -10.64 14.43
CA PRO A 140 2.99 -10.02 15.09
C PRO A 140 2.40 -9.17 16.21
N ARG A 141 2.28 -9.76 17.40
CA ARG A 141 1.77 -9.06 18.59
C ARG A 141 2.79 -8.05 19.08
N ASP A 142 4.04 -8.21 18.66
CA ASP A 142 5.14 -7.40 19.11
C ASP A 142 6.06 -6.98 17.95
N PHE A 143 5.72 -5.85 17.32
CA PHE A 143 6.60 -5.17 16.38
C PHE A 143 7.74 -4.42 17.09
N SER A 144 7.94 -4.62 18.40
CA SER A 144 9.05 -3.98 19.12
C SER A 144 10.42 -4.55 18.73
N ARG A 145 10.46 -5.73 18.10
CA ARG A 145 11.70 -6.39 17.70
C ARG A 145 11.80 -6.47 16.18
N GLY A 146 12.81 -5.81 15.61
CA GLY A 146 13.26 -6.05 14.23
C GLY A 146 12.61 -5.22 13.11
N GLY A 147 11.77 -4.24 13.44
CA GLY A 147 11.15 -3.34 12.48
C GLY A 147 12.01 -2.14 12.08
N VAL A 148 11.75 -1.58 10.90
CA VAL A 148 12.30 -0.27 10.49
C VAL A 148 11.21 0.78 10.68
N TYR A 149 11.46 1.75 11.56
CA TYR A 149 10.54 2.88 11.72
C TYR A 149 10.74 3.90 10.61
N VAL A 150 9.65 4.32 9.96
CA VAL A 150 9.69 5.35 8.93
C VAL A 150 9.34 6.70 9.55
N PRO A 151 10.28 7.65 9.61
CA PRO A 151 10.05 8.93 10.26
C PRO A 151 9.05 9.78 9.48
N THR A 152 8.22 10.53 10.21
CA THR A 152 7.43 11.66 9.68
C THR A 152 8.26 12.93 9.73
N ALA A 153 8.40 13.64 8.60
CA ALA A 153 8.90 15.01 8.64
C ALA A 153 7.86 15.91 9.30
N VAL A 154 8.24 16.65 10.33
CA VAL A 154 7.44 17.78 10.80
C VAL A 154 7.60 18.89 9.76
N GLY A 155 6.50 19.30 9.11
CA GLY A 155 6.52 20.33 8.07
C GLY A 155 6.98 19.88 6.68
N GLY A 156 6.95 18.57 6.39
CA GLY A 156 7.23 18.05 5.04
C GLY A 156 8.71 18.06 4.62
N ALA A 157 9.56 18.85 5.27
CA ALA A 157 11.00 18.87 5.03
C ALA A 157 11.76 17.95 6.00
N PHE A 158 12.49 16.97 5.46
CA PHE A 158 13.50 16.21 6.22
C PHE A 158 14.83 16.96 6.26
N SER A 159 14.82 18.29 6.40
CA SER A 159 16.06 19.06 6.48
C SER A 159 16.85 18.65 7.74
N PRO A 160 18.19 18.66 7.69
CA PRO A 160 19.01 18.44 8.88
C PRO A 160 18.57 19.32 10.07
N GLY A 161 18.15 20.56 9.82
CA GLY A 161 17.66 21.50 10.84
C GLY A 161 16.33 21.10 11.48
N ALA A 162 15.34 20.64 10.70
CA ALA A 162 14.06 20.15 11.26
C ALA A 162 14.26 18.90 12.14
N ARG A 163 15.34 18.14 11.88
CA ARG A 163 15.70 16.96 12.68
C ARG A 163 16.39 17.33 13.97
N VAL A 164 17.30 18.31 13.96
CA VAL A 164 17.88 18.87 15.18
C VAL A 164 16.76 19.43 16.04
N ALA A 165 15.86 20.21 15.45
CA ALA A 165 14.68 20.73 16.16
C ALA A 165 13.74 19.63 16.67
N CYS A 166 13.47 18.55 15.92
CA CYS A 166 12.57 17.48 16.40
C CYS A 166 13.24 16.56 17.43
N ALA A 167 14.56 16.38 17.33
CA ALA A 167 15.36 15.69 18.32
C ALA A 167 15.45 16.53 19.60
N GLU A 168 15.74 17.82 19.50
CA GLU A 168 15.86 18.78 20.60
C GLU A 168 14.51 19.14 21.24
N ALA A 169 13.43 19.21 20.45
CA ALA A 169 12.05 19.43 20.94
C ALA A 169 11.51 18.22 21.71
N GLY A 170 12.09 17.04 21.51
CA GLY A 170 11.93 15.96 22.46
C GLY A 170 12.75 16.26 23.70
N LEU A 171 12.10 16.66 24.81
CA LEU A 171 12.72 16.71 26.15
C LEU A 171 13.67 15.51 26.30
N ARG A 172 14.90 15.73 26.78
CA ARG A 172 15.82 14.63 27.14
C ARG A 172 15.06 13.68 28.08
N GLY A 173 14.96 12.40 27.70
CA GLY A 173 14.15 11.40 28.42
C GLY A 173 12.70 11.23 27.91
N SER A 174 12.26 12.00 26.92
CA SER A 174 10.91 11.87 26.36
C SER A 174 10.73 10.54 25.62
N ARG A 175 9.54 9.94 25.78
CA ARG A 175 9.17 8.67 25.17
C ARG A 175 9.24 8.69 23.63
N ALA A 176 9.01 9.84 23.00
CA ALA A 176 9.16 10.01 21.56
C ALA A 176 10.63 9.90 21.12
N ARG A 177 11.55 10.47 21.90
CA ARG A 177 12.99 10.34 21.68
C ARG A 177 13.49 8.93 21.98
N ALA A 178 13.03 8.29 23.05
CA ALA A 178 13.36 6.89 23.32
C ALA A 178 12.87 5.93 22.22
N LEU A 179 11.70 6.19 21.62
CA LEU A 179 11.21 5.45 20.46
C LEU A 179 12.01 5.75 19.19
N ALA A 180 12.38 7.00 18.99
CA ALA A 180 13.28 7.38 17.91
C ALA A 180 14.62 6.63 18.07
N ASP A 181 15.27 6.73 19.22
CA ASP A 181 16.58 6.12 19.47
C ASP A 181 16.55 4.57 19.47
N ALA A 182 15.48 3.95 19.96
CA ALA A 182 15.34 2.48 19.98
C ALA A 182 15.00 1.85 18.61
N TYR A 183 14.35 2.60 17.71
CA TYR A 183 13.89 2.09 16.40
C TYR A 183 14.58 2.76 15.19
N LEU A 184 15.43 3.78 15.40
CA LEU A 184 16.20 4.49 14.36
C LEU A 184 17.72 4.22 14.37
N PRO A 185 18.26 3.00 14.65
CA PRO A 185 19.68 2.80 14.35
C PRO A 185 19.96 2.98 12.85
N LEU A 186 18.95 2.80 11.98
CA LEU A 186 19.04 2.99 10.54
C LEU A 186 18.29 4.26 10.12
N ARG A 187 19.07 5.31 9.85
CA ARG A 187 18.59 6.58 9.29
C ARG A 187 18.45 6.44 7.78
N ALA A 188 17.22 6.51 7.28
CA ALA A 188 16.99 6.75 5.87
C ALA A 188 16.42 8.16 5.73
N GLU A 189 17.05 8.99 4.91
CA GLU A 189 16.72 10.40 4.65
C GLU A 189 15.88 10.55 3.38
N THR A 190 16.12 9.65 2.42
CA THR A 190 15.42 9.59 1.14
C THR A 190 14.57 8.32 1.02
N PRO A 191 13.57 8.27 0.10
CA PRO A 191 12.92 7.01 -0.26
C PRO A 191 13.91 5.96 -0.77
N THR A 192 14.95 6.38 -1.51
CA THR A 192 15.99 5.50 -2.05
C THR A 192 16.81 4.82 -0.95
N GLU A 193 17.22 5.55 0.08
CA GLU A 193 17.91 4.95 1.22
C GLU A 193 17.02 3.97 1.98
N LEU A 194 15.75 4.33 2.19
CA LEU A 194 14.78 3.44 2.84
C LEU A 194 14.57 2.18 2.01
N ALA A 195 14.56 2.29 0.68
CA ALA A 195 14.48 1.16 -0.24
C ALA A 195 15.68 0.22 -0.09
N ARG A 196 16.90 0.77 -0.02
CA ARG A 196 18.13 -0.02 0.19
C ARG A 196 18.11 -0.74 1.53
N VAL A 197 17.66 -0.08 2.59
CA VAL A 197 17.50 -0.68 3.92
C VAL A 197 16.47 -1.82 3.86
N ALA A 198 15.27 -1.56 3.35
CA ALA A 198 14.22 -2.57 3.22
C ALA A 198 14.68 -3.78 2.42
N LEU A 199 15.32 -3.56 1.26
CA LEU A 199 15.86 -4.61 0.40
C LEU A 199 16.97 -5.40 1.08
N ARG A 200 17.88 -4.75 1.81
CA ARG A 200 18.94 -5.44 2.58
C ARG A 200 18.35 -6.36 3.66
N HIS A 201 17.34 -5.89 4.38
CA HIS A 201 16.64 -6.71 5.37
C HIS A 201 15.89 -7.87 4.72
N TRP A 202 15.24 -7.63 3.58
CA TRP A 202 14.58 -8.66 2.77
C TRP A 202 15.55 -9.75 2.31
N MET A 203 16.68 -9.36 1.72
CA MET A 203 17.70 -10.30 1.25
C MET A 203 18.27 -11.12 2.40
N ARG A 204 18.61 -10.49 3.54
CA ARG A 204 19.11 -11.19 4.74
C ARG A 204 18.12 -12.21 5.30
N HIS A 205 16.83 -11.87 5.26
CA HIS A 205 15.77 -12.76 5.71
C HIS A 205 15.70 -14.02 4.84
N ASN A 206 15.80 -13.86 3.52
CA ASN A 206 15.69 -14.96 2.56
C ASN A 206 17.00 -15.74 2.35
N SER A 207 18.17 -15.13 2.62
CA SER A 207 19.47 -15.80 2.48
C SER A 207 19.76 -16.83 3.58
N ALA A 208 18.99 -16.83 4.67
CA ALA A 208 19.19 -17.76 5.79
C ALA A 208 18.74 -19.21 5.48
N GLY A 209 18.16 -19.47 4.30
CA GLY A 209 17.56 -20.75 3.93
C GLY A 209 16.14 -20.92 4.49
N LEU A 210 15.28 -21.64 3.75
CA LEU A 210 13.85 -21.81 4.08
C LEU A 210 13.61 -22.34 5.50
N ALA A 211 14.47 -23.26 5.98
CA ALA A 211 14.36 -23.85 7.30
C ALA A 211 14.67 -22.86 8.45
N ALA A 212 15.65 -21.96 8.28
CA ALA A 212 15.98 -20.96 9.30
C ALA A 212 15.00 -19.77 9.29
N ALA A 213 14.31 -19.55 8.17
CA ALA A 213 13.28 -18.53 8.05
C ALA A 213 11.98 -18.92 8.78
N ALA A 214 11.69 -20.21 8.95
CA ALA A 214 10.43 -20.70 9.53
C ALA A 214 10.14 -20.21 10.97
N GLY A 215 11.13 -19.71 11.69
CA GLY A 215 10.97 -19.13 13.03
C GLY A 215 11.21 -17.62 13.13
N ARG A 216 11.66 -16.97 12.05
CA ARG A 216 11.98 -15.53 12.08
C ARG A 216 10.78 -14.72 11.59
N PRO A 217 10.40 -13.64 12.30
CA PRO A 217 9.36 -12.76 11.79
C PRO A 217 9.84 -12.11 10.49
N PRO A 218 8.96 -11.98 9.48
CA PRO A 218 9.30 -11.27 8.26
C PRO A 218 9.70 -9.82 8.59
N PRO A 219 10.64 -9.22 7.83
CA PRO A 219 10.98 -7.82 8.02
C PRO A 219 9.76 -6.94 7.75
N PHE A 220 9.65 -5.81 8.45
CA PHE A 220 8.51 -4.91 8.29
C PHE A 220 8.92 -3.44 8.48
N LEU A 221 8.14 -2.55 7.88
CA LEU A 221 8.21 -1.10 8.10
C LEU A 221 7.05 -0.67 9.01
N ILE A 222 7.33 0.12 10.06
CA ILE A 222 6.27 0.77 10.85
C ILE A 222 6.15 2.21 10.41
N THR A 223 4.93 2.64 10.11
CA THR A 223 4.63 4.01 9.69
C THR A 223 3.57 4.64 10.59
N ARG A 224 3.62 5.97 10.71
CA ARG A 224 2.58 6.76 11.39
C ARG A 224 2.21 7.96 10.53
N GLY A 225 0.93 8.08 10.20
CA GLY A 225 0.40 9.21 9.44
C GLY A 225 0.69 9.15 7.92
N PRO A 226 0.01 10.00 7.12
CA PRO A 226 0.07 9.91 5.67
C PRO A 226 1.46 10.12 5.06
N PRO A 227 2.27 11.13 5.44
CA PRO A 227 3.57 11.38 4.81
C PRO A 227 4.56 10.22 4.98
N ALA A 228 4.65 9.64 6.18
CA ALA A 228 5.52 8.48 6.42
C ALA A 228 5.06 7.25 5.62
N LEU A 229 3.75 7.03 5.52
CA LEU A 229 3.19 5.90 4.77
C LEU A 229 3.41 6.07 3.25
N GLY A 230 3.18 7.26 2.70
CA GLY A 230 3.49 7.57 1.30
C GLY A 230 4.97 7.40 0.98
N ARG A 231 5.85 7.88 1.87
CA ARG A 231 7.30 7.68 1.76
C ARG A 231 7.70 6.22 1.80
N ALA A 232 7.15 5.44 2.74
CA ALA A 232 7.42 4.01 2.85
C ALA A 232 6.99 3.28 1.58
N ALA A 233 5.82 3.59 1.05
CA ALA A 233 5.30 2.95 -0.15
C ALA A 233 6.15 3.24 -1.40
N ARG A 234 6.61 4.50 -1.57
CA ARG A 234 7.57 4.86 -2.63
C ARG A 234 8.90 4.13 -2.49
N ALA A 235 9.43 4.03 -1.26
CA ALA A 235 10.64 3.28 -1.00
C ALA A 235 10.48 1.78 -1.33
N LEU A 236 9.33 1.20 -0.99
CA LEU A 236 9.02 -0.19 -1.33
C LEU A 236 8.86 -0.38 -2.84
N ALA A 237 8.28 0.57 -3.57
CA ALA A 237 8.23 0.51 -5.04
C ALA A 237 9.63 0.46 -5.67
N LEU A 238 10.56 1.30 -5.17
CA LEU A 238 11.96 1.28 -5.60
C LEU A 238 12.65 -0.04 -5.22
N ALA A 239 12.36 -0.59 -4.04
CA ALA A 239 12.90 -1.87 -3.60
C ALA A 239 12.37 -3.04 -4.46
N CYS A 240 11.07 -3.05 -4.79
CA CYS A 240 10.47 -4.03 -5.68
C CYS A 240 11.10 -3.95 -7.09
N ALA A 241 11.21 -2.75 -7.66
CA ALA A 241 11.87 -2.55 -8.95
C ALA A 241 13.31 -3.07 -8.96
N ALA A 242 14.08 -2.77 -7.90
CA ALA A 242 15.43 -3.31 -7.75
C ALA A 242 15.44 -4.84 -7.62
N SER A 243 14.51 -5.42 -6.84
CA SER A 243 14.41 -6.86 -6.63
C SER A 243 14.12 -7.66 -7.91
N CYS A 244 13.43 -7.04 -8.88
CA CYS A 244 13.14 -7.64 -10.19
C CYS A 244 14.32 -7.54 -11.17
N SER A 245 15.44 -6.89 -10.80
CA SER A 245 16.63 -6.87 -11.66
C SER A 245 17.15 -8.29 -11.89
N GLN A 246 17.59 -8.60 -13.11
CA GLN A 246 18.11 -9.92 -13.49
C GLN A 246 19.19 -10.43 -12.52
N ARG A 247 20.02 -9.51 -12.01
CA ARG A 247 21.07 -9.82 -11.04
C ARG A 247 20.52 -10.38 -9.72
N LEU A 248 19.43 -9.81 -9.19
CA LEU A 248 18.82 -10.32 -7.97
C LEU A 248 17.95 -11.55 -8.22
N ALA A 249 17.28 -11.63 -9.38
CA ALA A 249 16.57 -12.84 -9.78
C ALA A 249 17.50 -14.07 -9.82
N ALA A 250 18.74 -13.90 -10.31
CA ALA A 250 19.75 -14.95 -10.33
C ALA A 250 20.18 -15.46 -8.94
N THR A 251 19.97 -14.67 -7.88
CA THR A 251 20.29 -15.08 -6.50
C THR A 251 19.23 -15.97 -5.85
N GLY A 252 18.11 -16.23 -6.55
CA GLY A 252 16.99 -17.02 -6.03
C GLY A 252 16.13 -16.30 -4.98
N VAL A 253 16.43 -15.03 -4.68
CA VAL A 253 15.60 -14.21 -3.77
C VAL A 253 14.22 -14.00 -4.41
N PRO A 254 13.13 -14.33 -3.70
CA PRO A 254 11.79 -14.15 -4.26
C PRO A 254 11.46 -12.67 -4.46
N PRO A 255 10.60 -12.33 -5.44
CA PRO A 255 10.13 -10.97 -5.61
C PRO A 255 9.44 -10.46 -4.33
N LEU A 256 9.57 -9.16 -4.09
CA LEU A 256 9.05 -8.52 -2.89
C LEU A 256 7.59 -8.10 -3.08
N ALA A 257 6.73 -8.51 -2.16
CA ALA A 257 5.38 -8.00 -1.99
C ALA A 257 5.18 -7.44 -0.57
N VAL A 258 4.07 -6.73 -0.36
CA VAL A 258 3.80 -6.00 0.87
C VAL A 258 2.42 -6.37 1.41
N GLU A 259 2.38 -6.89 2.63
CA GLU A 259 1.14 -7.16 3.36
C GLU A 259 0.88 -6.03 4.37
N PRO A 260 -0.08 -5.11 4.12
CA PRO A 260 -0.36 -4.05 5.07
C PRO A 260 -1.24 -4.55 6.21
N ARG A 261 -0.86 -4.20 7.45
CA ARG A 261 -1.59 -4.54 8.66
C ARG A 261 -1.85 -3.30 9.52
N LEU A 262 -3.05 -3.21 10.07
CA LEU A 262 -3.37 -2.26 11.11
C LEU A 262 -2.71 -2.72 12.41
N TRP A 263 -2.02 -1.82 13.08
CA TRP A 263 -1.37 -2.10 14.35
C TRP A 263 -1.80 -1.10 15.42
N GLU A 264 -2.21 -1.63 16.57
CA GLU A 264 -2.48 -0.85 17.77
C GLU A 264 -1.48 -1.27 18.83
N ARG A 265 -0.71 -0.29 19.31
CA ARG A 265 0.15 -0.51 20.46
C ARG A 265 -0.76 -0.62 21.68
N LYS A 266 -0.79 -1.79 22.33
CA LYS A 266 -1.36 -1.91 23.67
C LYS A 266 -0.62 -0.91 24.56
N ALA A 267 -1.34 0.04 25.15
CA ALA A 267 -0.79 0.81 26.24
C ALA A 267 -0.40 -0.22 27.30
N THR A 268 0.89 -0.31 27.62
CA THR A 268 1.38 -1.07 28.76
C THR A 268 0.85 -0.36 30.00
N SER A 269 -0.35 -0.75 30.40
CA SER A 269 -1.15 -0.09 31.45
C SER A 269 -0.46 -0.10 32.82
N GLU A 270 0.47 -1.03 33.05
CA GLU A 270 1.08 -1.22 34.37
C GLU A 270 2.14 -0.17 34.72
N ALA A 271 2.93 0.32 33.75
CA ALA A 271 3.96 1.33 34.03
C ALA A 271 3.44 2.78 33.92
N GLU A 272 2.38 3.02 33.16
CA GLU A 272 1.78 4.36 33.01
C GLU A 272 0.81 4.71 34.15
N ALA A 273 0.17 3.72 34.77
CA ALA A 273 -0.71 3.93 35.92
C ALA A 273 0.06 4.38 37.18
N GLN A 274 1.30 3.92 37.38
CA GLN A 274 2.08 4.25 38.57
C GLN A 274 2.75 5.63 38.53
N ASN A 275 3.02 6.17 37.34
CA ASN A 275 3.75 7.44 37.20
C ASN A 275 2.87 8.66 36.89
N SER A 276 1.57 8.47 36.60
CA SER A 276 0.75 9.59 36.14
C SER A 276 0.02 10.35 37.23
N GLY A 277 -0.26 9.80 38.42
CA GLY A 277 -0.75 10.53 39.62
C GLY A 277 -1.90 11.53 39.41
N VAL A 278 -2.55 11.50 38.25
CA VAL A 278 -3.48 12.49 37.74
C VAL A 278 -4.74 11.71 37.40
N ASP A 279 -5.83 12.11 38.02
CA ASP A 279 -7.14 11.46 37.99
C ASP A 279 -7.51 11.06 36.56
N ALA A 280 -7.53 9.74 36.33
CA ALA A 280 -7.65 9.09 35.04
C ALA A 280 -9.12 9.01 34.55
N GLU A 281 -9.93 10.00 34.88
CA GLU A 281 -11.34 10.06 34.49
C GLU A 281 -11.54 11.10 33.38
N SER A 282 -11.66 10.62 32.14
CA SER A 282 -12.30 11.26 30.95
C SER A 282 -11.44 11.36 29.68
N SER A 283 -10.12 11.16 29.74
CA SER A 283 -9.33 11.10 28.51
C SER A 283 -9.51 9.73 27.86
N GLY A 284 -10.53 9.61 27.02
CA GLY A 284 -10.72 8.50 26.09
C GLY A 284 -9.49 8.42 25.17
N SER A 285 -8.44 7.77 25.67
CA SER A 285 -7.19 7.52 24.99
C SER A 285 -7.49 6.70 23.76
N ARG A 286 -7.81 7.38 22.65
CA ARG A 286 -7.87 6.79 21.32
C ARG A 286 -6.48 6.24 21.07
N GLY A 287 -6.36 4.91 21.20
CA GLY A 287 -5.10 4.19 20.99
C GLY A 287 -4.47 4.68 19.69
N ARG A 288 -3.19 5.05 19.75
CA ARG A 288 -2.47 5.52 18.57
C ARG A 288 -2.39 4.36 17.58
N ARG A 289 -3.07 4.51 16.44
CA ARG A 289 -3.07 3.53 15.36
C ARG A 289 -1.88 3.75 14.44
N PHE A 290 -1.21 2.64 14.11
CA PHE A 290 -0.08 2.57 13.20
C PHE A 290 -0.45 1.66 12.04
N VAL A 291 0.32 1.77 10.95
CA VAL A 291 0.26 0.81 9.84
C VAL A 291 1.63 0.14 9.74
N ALA A 292 1.63 -1.18 9.86
CA ALA A 292 2.79 -2.02 9.62
C ALA A 292 2.74 -2.54 8.18
N LEU A 293 3.83 -2.39 7.44
CA LEU A 293 4.01 -2.92 6.09
C LEU A 293 4.93 -4.12 6.19
N VAL A 294 4.35 -5.32 6.21
CA VAL A 294 5.10 -6.57 6.34
C VAL A 294 5.61 -6.97 4.96
N LEU A 295 6.91 -7.24 4.87
CA LEU A 295 7.56 -7.66 3.64
C LEU A 295 7.37 -9.16 3.47
N VAL A 296 6.75 -9.55 2.38
CA VAL A 296 6.39 -10.94 2.10
C VAL A 296 6.90 -11.33 0.72
N ALA A 297 7.07 -12.63 0.50
CA ALA A 297 7.43 -13.13 -0.82
C ALA A 297 6.18 -13.02 -1.70
N GLU A 298 6.35 -12.49 -2.90
CA GLU A 298 5.35 -12.66 -3.95
C GLU A 298 5.23 -14.18 -4.21
N PRO A 299 4.01 -14.76 -4.13
CA PRO A 299 3.82 -16.12 -4.54
C PRO A 299 4.27 -16.19 -5.99
N ARG A 300 5.28 -17.01 -6.28
CA ARG A 300 5.51 -17.38 -7.67
C ARG A 300 4.17 -17.93 -8.12
N GLY A 301 3.64 -17.39 -9.22
CA GLY A 301 2.63 -18.13 -9.94
C GLY A 301 3.26 -19.50 -10.14
N GLU A 302 2.87 -20.48 -9.34
CA GLU A 302 2.80 -21.82 -9.84
C GLU A 302 1.91 -21.58 -11.05
N GLU A 303 2.54 -21.47 -12.22
CA GLU A 303 1.84 -21.68 -13.45
C GLU A 303 1.10 -22.97 -13.13
N HIS A 304 -0.20 -22.84 -12.91
CA HIS A 304 -1.07 -23.95 -13.10
C HIS A 304 -0.87 -24.25 -14.59
N GLU A 305 0.21 -24.96 -14.93
CA GLU A 305 0.22 -26.08 -15.83
C GLU A 305 -0.82 -27.07 -15.30
N GLY A 306 -2.07 -26.61 -15.21
CA GLY A 306 -3.15 -27.39 -15.71
C GLY A 306 -2.71 -27.74 -17.12
N LYS A 307 -2.19 -28.96 -17.24
CA LYS A 307 -2.90 -29.96 -18.02
C LYS A 307 -4.37 -29.64 -17.88
N SER A 308 -4.84 -28.74 -18.75
CA SER A 308 -6.22 -28.66 -19.14
C SER A 308 -6.45 -30.05 -19.71
N ALA A 309 -6.86 -30.97 -18.83
CA ALA A 309 -7.60 -32.12 -19.23
C ALA A 309 -8.80 -31.49 -19.92
N ALA A 310 -8.67 -31.30 -21.23
CA ALA A 310 -9.76 -30.96 -22.09
C ALA A 310 -10.88 -31.88 -21.64
N ALA A 311 -11.89 -31.29 -21.00
CA ALA A 311 -13.13 -31.96 -20.76
C ALA A 311 -13.55 -32.45 -22.14
N VAL A 312 -13.39 -33.75 -22.39
CA VAL A 312 -13.92 -34.42 -23.56
C VAL A 312 -15.39 -34.05 -23.54
N PRO A 313 -15.87 -33.22 -24.48
CA PRO A 313 -17.28 -32.92 -24.51
C PRO A 313 -17.97 -34.25 -24.79
N SER A 314 -18.73 -34.74 -23.82
CA SER A 314 -19.66 -35.84 -24.00
C SER A 314 -20.54 -35.46 -25.18
N ARG A 315 -20.29 -36.11 -26.32
CA ARG A 315 -21.06 -35.98 -27.55
C ARG A 315 -22.55 -36.08 -27.20
N PRO A 316 -23.39 -35.08 -27.52
CA PRO A 316 -24.81 -35.32 -27.58
C PRO A 316 -25.04 -36.36 -28.69
N ARG A 317 -25.75 -37.44 -28.36
CA ARG A 317 -26.26 -38.39 -29.36
C ARG A 317 -27.09 -37.59 -30.38
N ARG A 318 -26.57 -37.46 -31.61
CA ARG A 318 -27.33 -36.94 -32.75
C ARG A 318 -28.33 -38.01 -33.19
N PRO A 319 -29.59 -37.64 -33.46
CA PRO A 319 -30.50 -38.50 -34.21
C PRO A 319 -30.04 -38.59 -35.67
N GLU A 320 -30.08 -39.79 -36.21
CA GLU A 320 -29.83 -40.10 -37.61
C GLU A 320 -30.84 -39.36 -38.49
N LEU A 321 -30.35 -38.49 -39.37
CA LEU A 321 -31.11 -38.01 -40.50
C LEU A 321 -30.22 -38.08 -41.74
N HIS A 322 -30.63 -38.96 -42.65
CA HIS A 322 -30.23 -39.04 -44.05
C HIS A 322 -30.16 -37.66 -44.71
N ARG A 323 -29.10 -37.41 -45.49
CA ARG A 323 -29.18 -36.98 -46.91
C ARG A 323 -27.80 -36.68 -47.52
N SER A 324 -27.47 -37.46 -48.55
CA SER A 324 -26.85 -37.09 -49.84
C SER A 324 -25.79 -35.98 -49.91
N SER A 325 -24.55 -36.39 -50.24
CA SER A 325 -23.57 -35.71 -51.12
C SER A 325 -24.12 -35.43 -52.54
N PRO A 326 -23.40 -34.79 -53.48
CA PRO A 326 -22.13 -34.01 -53.44
C PRO A 326 -22.30 -32.59 -54.05
N GLU A 327 -21.32 -31.68 -54.01
CA GLU A 327 -20.41 -31.30 -55.13
C GLU A 327 -19.46 -30.20 -54.61
N ALA A 328 -18.13 -30.39 -54.70
CA ALA A 328 -17.23 -29.88 -55.74
C ALA A 328 -17.15 -28.34 -55.82
N GLY A 329 -15.97 -27.79 -55.52
CA GLY A 329 -15.69 -26.36 -55.67
C GLY A 329 -14.24 -26.00 -55.34
N CYS A 330 -13.36 -26.22 -56.31
CA CYS A 330 -11.98 -25.72 -56.38
C CYS A 330 -11.90 -24.21 -56.08
N PHE A 331 -10.90 -23.75 -55.31
CA PHE A 331 -10.29 -22.45 -55.56
C PHE A 331 -8.78 -22.46 -55.35
N HIS A 332 -8.12 -21.78 -56.29
CA HIS A 332 -6.71 -21.79 -56.63
C HIS A 332 -5.78 -21.07 -55.64
N LEU A 333 -4.56 -21.60 -55.54
CA LEU A 333 -3.34 -20.91 -55.15
C LEU A 333 -2.78 -20.11 -56.35
N SER A 334 -2.39 -18.85 -56.16
CA SER A 334 -1.22 -18.22 -56.82
C SER A 334 -1.12 -16.75 -56.45
N GLY A 335 0.12 -16.25 -56.33
CA GLY A 335 0.38 -14.81 -56.18
C GLY A 335 1.67 -14.49 -55.43
N GLN A 336 2.80 -14.75 -56.08
CA GLN A 336 4.16 -14.41 -55.63
C GLN A 336 4.48 -12.89 -55.76
N PRO A 337 5.63 -12.42 -55.21
CA PRO A 337 5.93 -11.01 -54.95
C PRO A 337 6.62 -10.31 -56.13
N SER A 338 6.66 -8.97 -56.13
CA SER A 338 7.67 -8.21 -56.88
C SER A 338 7.73 -6.71 -56.52
N HIS A 339 8.98 -6.30 -56.24
CA HIS A 339 9.68 -5.07 -56.68
C HIS A 339 9.35 -3.66 -56.13
N GLN A 340 10.41 -3.10 -55.54
CA GLN A 340 11.08 -1.80 -55.81
C GLN A 340 10.27 -0.49 -55.71
N LYS A 341 10.65 0.35 -54.75
CA LYS A 341 11.64 1.43 -54.94
C LYS A 341 12.19 1.89 -53.60
#